data_AF-A0A059AP48-F1
#
_entry.id   AF-A0A059AP48-F1
#
_cell.length_a   1.000
_cell.length_b   1.000
_cell.length_c   1.000
_cell.angle_alpha   90.00
_cell.angle_beta   90.00
_cell.angle_gamma   90.00
#
_symmetry.space_group_name_H-M   'P 1'
#
loop_
_entity.id
_entity.type
_entity.pdbx_description
1 polymer ?
#
loop_
_entity_poly.entity_id
_entity_poly.type
_entity_poly.pdbx_seq_one_letter_code
_entity_poly.pdbx_strand_id
1 'polypeptide(L)'
;MAKTHSAHEPLLLNHADVKNPPRFAPSAFVKWVLNIAMWLLFIFWVAIIFASPSESAEKFTRNWTRAASGSIYGFSGSLFLVYSGPILAVAFLAIASLIIAGEKELQLKKTSKYPRFRLRTFPILVDGPFGVVSAAEFIGICLFVVFFFWAVYGYTLQNLNLLPELQVPSELKGIVMLELSGLRFGSIGLYFLAFLFLPITRGSVLLSIIDVPFEQATRYHVWLGHLTMFVFTLHGLFYLIAWGLQGRLLHEMLEWKDYGVANLPGVISLLAGLLMWVTSLSPVRKKQFELFFYTHQLYIVFVIFLALHVGDFVFSIAAGGIFLFVIDRFLRFCQSRRTVDVISATCLPCGTVELVFSKPANLQYNALSFIFLQIRELSWLQWHPFSVSSSPLAGKNHVSVLIKVLGEWTAKLRSNVSDKSSAEGEKELLNQFCSNITASVEGPYGHELPYHLTYELRFC
;
A
#
# COMPACT_ATOMS: atom_id res chain seq x y z
N MET A 1 -50.70 -46.49 -3.80
CA MET A 1 -49.55 -47.08 -3.10
C MET A 1 -48.43 -46.05 -3.11
N ALA A 2 -48.25 -45.34 -2.00
CA ALA A 2 -47.23 -44.30 -1.84
C ALA A 2 -45.85 -44.96 -1.72
N LYS A 3 -44.84 -44.44 -2.43
CA LYS A 3 -43.43 -44.73 -2.16
C LYS A 3 -42.74 -43.46 -1.69
N THR A 4 -42.30 -43.54 -0.46
CA THR A 4 -41.55 -42.56 0.33
C THR A 4 -40.15 -42.34 -0.26
N HIS A 5 -39.77 -41.08 -0.46
CA HIS A 5 -38.38 -40.69 -0.70
C HIS A 5 -37.65 -40.61 0.64
N SER A 6 -36.64 -41.46 0.83
CA SER A 6 -35.70 -41.39 1.94
C SER A 6 -34.58 -40.42 1.58
N ALA A 7 -34.41 -39.42 2.44
CA ALA A 7 -33.23 -38.56 2.50
C ALA A 7 -32.11 -39.30 3.23
N HIS A 8 -30.92 -39.39 2.62
CA HIS A 8 -29.59 -39.30 3.23
C HIS A 8 -28.52 -39.81 2.27
N GLU A 9 -27.97 -38.92 1.45
CA GLU A 9 -26.61 -39.07 0.90
C GLU A 9 -25.84 -37.76 1.14
N PRO A 10 -24.67 -37.78 1.79
CA PRO A 10 -23.87 -36.58 2.01
C PRO A 10 -23.14 -36.14 0.72
N LEU A 11 -23.21 -34.84 0.44
CA LEU A 11 -22.62 -34.09 -0.68
C LEU A 11 -21.07 -33.95 -0.61
N LEU A 12 -20.35 -34.99 -0.19
CA LEU A 12 -18.87 -34.95 -0.16
C LEU A 12 -18.29 -36.02 -1.08
N LEU A 13 -17.59 -35.54 -2.11
CA LEU A 13 -16.84 -36.32 -3.08
C LEU A 13 -16.06 -37.46 -2.41
N ASN A 14 -16.30 -38.69 -2.87
CA ASN A 14 -15.37 -39.80 -2.69
C ASN A 14 -14.01 -39.39 -3.24
N HIS A 15 -13.01 -39.26 -2.35
CA HIS A 15 -11.61 -39.16 -2.72
C HIS A 15 -11.18 -40.50 -3.34
N ALA A 16 -11.37 -40.63 -4.65
CA ALA A 16 -10.67 -41.64 -5.42
C ALA A 16 -9.18 -41.28 -5.40
N ASP A 17 -8.39 -42.25 -4.95
CA ASP A 17 -6.96 -42.22 -4.70
C ASP A 17 -6.18 -41.97 -6.01
N VAL A 18 -5.99 -40.70 -6.38
CA VAL A 18 -5.08 -40.31 -7.46
C VAL A 18 -3.66 -40.34 -6.89
N LYS A 19 -2.98 -41.48 -7.07
CA LYS A 19 -1.53 -41.59 -6.91
C LYS A 19 -0.83 -40.62 -7.86
N ASN A 20 -0.50 -39.43 -7.39
CA ASN A 20 0.42 -38.53 -8.09
C ASN A 20 1.87 -39.01 -7.86
N PRO A 21 2.66 -39.28 -8.90
CA PRO A 21 4.08 -39.56 -8.73
C PRO A 21 4.82 -38.30 -8.23
N PRO A 22 5.96 -38.43 -7.53
CA PRO A 22 6.68 -37.29 -6.99
C PRO A 22 7.42 -36.60 -8.14
N ARG A 23 6.77 -35.67 -8.83
CA ARG A 23 7.48 -34.73 -9.69
C ARG A 23 8.05 -33.64 -8.79
N PHE A 24 9.32 -33.76 -8.42
CA PHE A 24 10.14 -32.60 -8.08
C PHE A 24 10.21 -31.75 -9.35
N ALA A 25 9.23 -30.84 -9.53
CA ALA A 25 9.15 -30.01 -10.70
C ALA A 25 10.27 -28.94 -10.62
N PRO A 26 11.11 -28.77 -11.65
CA PRO A 26 12.16 -27.74 -11.66
C PRO A 26 11.62 -26.32 -11.42
N SER A 27 10.34 -26.06 -11.71
CA SER A 27 9.63 -24.82 -11.37
C SER A 27 9.54 -24.55 -9.86
N ALA A 28 9.37 -25.58 -9.03
CA ALA A 28 9.26 -25.44 -7.58
C ALA A 28 10.61 -25.06 -6.94
N PHE A 29 11.71 -25.65 -7.44
CA PHE A 29 13.07 -25.29 -7.00
C PHE A 29 13.42 -23.86 -7.42
N VAL A 30 13.15 -23.49 -8.68
CA VAL A 30 13.39 -22.12 -9.18
C VAL A 30 12.59 -21.10 -8.38
N LYS A 31 11.31 -21.36 -8.06
CA LYS A 31 10.48 -20.50 -7.21
C LYS A 31 11.05 -20.35 -5.80
N TRP A 32 11.51 -21.45 -5.21
CA TRP A 32 12.13 -21.42 -3.88
C TRP A 32 13.40 -20.56 -3.87
N VAL A 33 14.27 -20.72 -4.88
CA VAL A 33 15.48 -19.91 -5.06
C VAL A 33 15.12 -18.43 -5.25
N LEU A 34 14.16 -18.11 -6.11
CA LEU A 34 13.70 -16.73 -6.34
C LEU A 34 13.16 -16.10 -5.05
N ASN A 35 12.35 -16.83 -4.29
CA ASN A 35 11.82 -16.35 -3.01
C ASN A 35 12.94 -16.05 -2.00
N ILE A 36 13.94 -16.92 -1.88
CA ILE A 36 15.09 -16.67 -1.01
C ILE A 36 15.86 -15.44 -1.48
N ALA A 37 16.13 -15.33 -2.78
CA ALA A 37 16.84 -14.18 -3.35
C ALA A 37 16.11 -12.86 -3.05
N MET A 38 14.79 -12.82 -3.23
CA MET A 38 13.97 -11.65 -2.90
C MET A 38 14.02 -11.27 -1.42
N TRP A 39 13.90 -12.24 -0.51
CA TRP A 39 14.00 -11.98 0.93
C TRP A 39 15.39 -11.50 1.34
N LEU A 40 16.45 -12.09 0.80
CA LEU A 40 17.82 -11.66 1.06
C LEU A 40 18.06 -10.23 0.58
N LEU A 41 17.62 -9.90 -0.64
CA LEU A 41 17.72 -8.53 -1.19
C LEU A 41 16.92 -7.53 -0.35
N PHE A 42 15.70 -7.88 0.05
CA PHE A 42 14.85 -7.00 0.86
C PHE A 42 15.43 -6.77 2.26
N ILE A 43 15.89 -7.83 2.94
CA ILE A 43 16.51 -7.72 4.26
C ILE A 43 17.81 -6.91 4.18
N PHE A 44 18.64 -7.16 3.17
CA PHE A 44 19.87 -6.40 2.95
C PHE A 44 19.58 -4.91 2.71
N TRP A 45 18.57 -4.60 1.89
CA TRP A 45 18.13 -3.23 1.63
C TRP A 45 17.65 -2.51 2.91
N VAL A 46 16.80 -3.19 3.71
CA VAL A 46 16.36 -2.67 5.01
C VAL A 46 17.56 -2.45 5.94
N ALA A 47 18.50 -3.39 5.98
CA ALA A 47 19.69 -3.29 6.82
C ALA A 47 20.57 -2.08 6.43
N ILE A 48 20.76 -1.80 5.14
CA ILE A 48 21.49 -0.61 4.68
C ILE A 48 20.83 0.67 5.20
N ILE A 49 19.52 0.79 5.05
CA ILE A 49 18.78 1.97 5.51
C ILE A 49 18.90 2.12 7.03
N PHE A 50 18.72 1.02 7.78
CA PHE A 50 18.76 1.04 9.24
C PHE A 50 20.16 1.29 9.80
N ALA A 51 21.19 0.86 9.08
CA ALA A 51 22.58 1.11 9.42
C ALA A 51 23.07 2.50 9.01
N SER A 52 22.33 3.24 8.16
CA SER A 52 22.77 4.53 7.59
C SER A 52 23.28 5.57 8.61
N PRO A 53 22.75 5.66 9.86
CA PRO A 53 23.29 6.57 10.89
C PRO A 53 24.67 6.17 11.45
N SER A 54 25.20 4.99 11.10
CA SER A 54 26.51 4.52 11.55
C SER A 54 27.66 4.99 10.65
N GLU A 55 28.84 5.22 11.22
CA GLU A 55 30.05 5.57 10.47
C GLU A 55 30.43 4.52 9.41
N SER A 56 30.18 3.25 9.71
CA SER A 56 30.45 2.13 8.80
C SER A 56 29.58 2.19 7.56
N ALA A 57 28.28 2.47 7.71
CA ALA A 57 27.36 2.61 6.59
C ALA A 57 27.66 3.86 5.76
N GLU A 58 27.98 4.98 6.41
CA GLU A 58 28.38 6.20 5.71
C GLU A 58 29.64 5.97 4.87
N LYS A 59 30.66 5.31 5.44
CA LYS A 59 31.88 4.95 4.72
C LYS A 59 31.58 4.01 3.56
N PHE A 60 30.71 3.02 3.74
CA PHE A 60 30.29 2.12 2.67
C PHE A 60 29.60 2.88 1.53
N THR A 61 28.58 3.68 1.83
CA THR A 61 27.84 4.47 0.83
C THR A 61 28.77 5.43 0.10
N ARG A 62 29.67 6.12 0.82
CA ARG A 62 30.66 7.01 0.21
C ARG A 62 31.62 6.28 -0.72
N ASN A 63 32.14 5.12 -0.32
CA ASN A 63 33.04 4.32 -1.14
C ASN A 63 32.32 3.78 -2.39
N TRP A 64 31.08 3.31 -2.23
CA TRP A 64 30.24 2.85 -3.33
C TRP A 64 29.99 3.97 -4.34
N THR A 65 29.52 5.12 -3.87
CA THR A 65 29.23 6.28 -4.70
C THR A 65 30.47 6.77 -5.45
N ARG A 66 31.66 6.75 -4.82
CA ARG A 66 32.94 7.09 -5.47
C ARG A 66 33.36 6.06 -6.52
N ALA A 67 33.14 4.78 -6.28
CA ALA A 67 33.46 3.72 -7.24
C ALA A 67 32.49 3.75 -8.44
N ALA A 68 31.22 4.04 -8.19
CA ALA A 68 30.17 4.04 -9.20
C ALA A 68 30.03 5.38 -9.94
N SER A 69 30.55 6.49 -9.41
CA SER A 69 30.47 7.81 -10.08
C SER A 69 31.23 7.87 -11.41
N GLY A 70 32.25 7.02 -11.61
CA GLY A 70 32.95 6.87 -12.89
C GLY A 70 32.23 5.98 -13.92
N SER A 71 31.08 5.40 -13.57
CA SER A 71 30.27 4.57 -14.46
C SER A 71 29.21 5.39 -15.22
N ILE A 72 28.50 4.74 -16.14
CA ILE A 72 27.37 5.32 -16.89
C ILE A 72 26.22 5.84 -16.00
N TYR A 73 26.16 5.44 -14.73
CA TYR A 73 25.10 5.82 -13.79
C TYR A 73 25.33 7.20 -13.15
N GLY A 74 26.56 7.72 -13.19
CA GLY A 74 26.92 8.97 -12.51
C GLY A 74 26.73 8.93 -10.99
N PHE A 75 26.84 10.10 -10.36
CA PHE A 75 26.73 10.23 -8.91
C PHE A 75 25.30 9.94 -8.42
N SER A 76 24.27 10.52 -9.05
CA SER A 76 22.86 10.28 -8.68
C SER A 76 22.42 8.84 -8.90
N GLY A 77 22.80 8.22 -10.02
CA GLY A 77 22.45 6.82 -10.29
C GLY A 77 23.11 5.84 -9.32
N SER A 78 24.29 6.14 -8.80
CA SER A 78 24.91 5.29 -7.77
C SER A 78 24.13 5.23 -6.46
N LEU A 79 23.52 6.35 -6.03
CA LEU A 79 22.68 6.40 -4.83
C LEU A 79 21.36 5.70 -5.09
N PHE A 80 20.80 5.91 -6.28
CA PHE A 80 19.62 5.18 -6.73
C PHE A 80 19.83 3.67 -6.67
N LEU A 81 20.98 3.15 -7.12
CA LEU A 81 21.29 1.71 -7.06
C LEU A 81 21.36 1.15 -5.63
N VAL A 82 21.73 1.96 -4.64
CA VAL A 82 21.78 1.54 -3.23
C VAL A 82 20.40 1.56 -2.58
N TYR A 83 19.65 2.66 -2.77
CA TYR A 83 18.42 2.91 -2.01
C TYR A 83 17.13 2.58 -2.77
N SER A 84 17.10 2.69 -4.08
CA SER A 84 15.90 2.42 -4.90
C SER A 84 16.03 1.14 -5.73
N GLY A 85 17.24 0.81 -6.18
CA GLY A 85 17.54 -0.37 -6.99
C GLY A 85 17.06 -1.69 -6.37
N PRO A 86 17.33 -1.97 -5.07
CA PRO A 86 17.00 -3.27 -4.49
C PRO A 86 15.49 -3.51 -4.42
N ILE A 87 14.69 -2.50 -4.07
CA ILE A 87 13.23 -2.67 -3.99
C ILE A 87 12.60 -2.87 -5.37
N LEU A 88 13.15 -2.23 -6.40
CA LEU A 88 12.74 -2.45 -7.79
C LEU A 88 13.16 -3.83 -8.30
N ALA A 89 14.36 -4.29 -7.95
CA ALA A 89 14.82 -5.64 -8.27
C ALA A 89 13.94 -6.71 -7.61
N VAL A 90 13.56 -6.51 -6.34
CA VAL A 90 12.60 -7.39 -5.66
C VAL A 90 11.27 -7.41 -6.40
N ALA A 91 10.73 -6.25 -6.80
CA ALA A 91 9.48 -6.19 -7.58
C ALA A 91 9.59 -6.90 -8.94
N PHE A 92 10.73 -6.79 -9.63
CA PHE A 92 10.96 -7.48 -10.91
C PHE A 92 11.05 -9.01 -10.74
N LEU A 93 11.85 -9.47 -9.77
CA LEU A 93 11.95 -10.89 -9.42
C LEU A 93 10.60 -11.47 -8.99
N ALA A 94 9.80 -10.66 -8.31
CA ALA A 94 8.46 -11.01 -7.87
C ALA A 94 7.54 -11.30 -9.06
N ILE A 95 7.53 -10.41 -10.06
CA ILE A 95 6.77 -10.60 -11.31
C ILE A 95 7.27 -11.86 -12.05
N ALA A 96 8.59 -12.04 -12.18
CA ALA A 96 9.16 -13.24 -12.81
C ALA A 96 8.74 -14.53 -12.11
N SER A 97 8.71 -14.53 -10.76
CA SER A 97 8.28 -15.66 -9.96
C SER A 97 6.81 -16.04 -10.18
N LEU A 98 5.93 -15.04 -10.39
CA LEU A 98 4.51 -15.27 -10.69
C LEU A 98 4.32 -15.87 -12.08
N ILE A 99 5.05 -15.36 -13.09
CA ILE A 99 4.99 -15.87 -14.47
C ILE A 99 5.43 -17.35 -14.52
N ILE A 100 6.49 -17.70 -13.80
CA ILE A 100 7.02 -19.07 -13.76
C ILE A 100 6.10 -20.02 -13.00
N ALA A 101 5.44 -19.55 -11.93
CA ALA A 101 4.60 -20.39 -11.09
C ALA A 101 3.33 -20.87 -11.82
N GLY A 102 2.80 -20.08 -12.76
CA GLY A 102 1.48 -20.33 -13.33
C GLY A 102 0.36 -20.28 -12.29
N GLU A 103 -0.86 -19.96 -12.74
CA GLU A 103 -2.04 -19.68 -11.89
C GLU A 103 -2.49 -20.85 -10.97
N LYS A 104 -1.90 -22.05 -11.10
CA LYS A 104 -2.47 -23.30 -10.57
C LYS A 104 -1.91 -23.79 -9.22
N GLU A 105 -0.83 -23.22 -8.69
CA GLU A 105 -0.15 -23.79 -7.51
C GLU A 105 -0.25 -22.95 -6.23
N LEU A 106 -0.90 -21.79 -6.27
CA LEU A 106 -1.19 -20.96 -5.09
C LEU A 106 -2.29 -21.55 -4.19
N GLN A 107 -3.07 -22.51 -4.68
CA GLN A 107 -4.26 -23.06 -4.02
C GLN A 107 -3.96 -24.19 -3.00
N LEU A 108 -2.73 -24.70 -2.90
CA LEU A 108 -2.44 -25.89 -2.09
C LEU A 108 -1.16 -25.76 -1.26
N LYS A 109 -1.07 -24.71 -0.44
CA LYS A 109 -0.13 -24.71 0.69
C LYS A 109 -0.67 -25.68 1.74
N LYS A 110 -0.31 -26.97 1.65
CA LYS A 110 -0.62 -27.99 2.68
C LYS A 110 -0.21 -27.43 4.04
N THR A 111 -1.19 -27.27 4.93
CA THR A 111 -0.94 -26.76 6.27
C THR A 111 -0.28 -27.81 7.15
N SER A 112 0.65 -27.34 7.98
CA SER A 112 1.28 -28.14 9.04
C SER A 112 0.21 -28.62 10.01
N LYS A 113 0.26 -29.90 10.40
CA LYS A 113 -0.65 -30.57 11.37
C LYS A 113 -0.67 -29.96 12.78
N TYR A 114 0.20 -28.99 13.06
CA TYR A 114 0.36 -28.39 14.38
C TYR A 114 -0.17 -26.96 14.42
N PRO A 115 -0.94 -26.58 15.47
CA PRO A 115 -1.36 -25.20 15.68
C PRO A 115 -0.11 -24.33 15.84
N ARG A 116 0.13 -23.45 14.87
CA ARG A 116 1.21 -22.46 14.94
C ARG A 116 0.61 -21.13 15.36
N PHE A 117 1.20 -20.51 16.38
CA PHE A 117 0.91 -19.12 16.74
C PHE A 117 1.18 -18.21 15.53
N ARG A 118 0.13 -17.62 14.96
CA ARG A 118 0.26 -16.60 13.91
C ARG A 118 0.32 -15.23 14.56
N LEU A 119 1.53 -14.68 14.67
CA LEU A 119 1.78 -13.31 15.16
C LEU A 119 0.96 -12.25 14.40
N ARG A 120 0.56 -12.52 13.15
CA ARG A 120 -0.26 -11.61 12.33
C ARG A 120 -1.70 -11.46 12.83
N THR A 121 -2.28 -12.50 13.41
CA THR A 121 -3.68 -12.51 13.85
C THR A 121 -3.82 -12.38 15.36
N PHE A 122 -2.70 -12.37 16.09
CA PHE A 122 -2.72 -12.26 17.56
C PHE A 122 -2.84 -10.78 17.97
N PRO A 123 -3.98 -10.34 18.54
CA PRO A 123 -4.13 -8.98 19.02
C PRO A 123 -3.30 -8.79 20.30
N ILE A 124 -2.38 -7.83 20.31
CA ILE A 124 -1.63 -7.46 21.52
C ILE A 124 -2.31 -6.29 22.23
N LEU A 125 -2.71 -5.27 21.47
CA LEU A 125 -3.37 -4.10 22.02
C LEU A 125 -4.81 -4.10 21.55
N VAL A 126 -5.74 -4.23 22.49
CA VAL A 126 -7.18 -4.04 22.29
C VAL A 126 -7.52 -2.75 23.05
N ASP A 127 -8.16 -1.79 22.38
CA ASP A 127 -8.59 -0.48 22.94
C ASP A 127 -7.52 0.61 23.18
N GLY A 128 -6.57 0.79 22.26
CA GLY A 128 -5.75 2.01 22.18
C GLY A 128 -6.38 3.12 21.32
N PRO A 129 -5.85 4.36 21.31
CA PRO A 129 -6.27 5.43 20.38
C PRO A 129 -6.11 5.05 18.90
N PHE A 130 -5.45 3.92 18.63
CA PHE A 130 -5.16 3.35 17.33
C PHE A 130 -5.94 2.07 17.01
N GLY A 131 -6.92 1.70 17.84
CA GLY A 131 -7.73 0.48 17.68
C GLY A 131 -6.99 -0.80 18.05
N VAL A 132 -7.41 -1.93 17.47
CA VAL A 132 -6.83 -3.26 17.76
C VAL A 132 -5.54 -3.46 16.97
N VAL A 133 -4.38 -3.56 17.62
CA VAL A 133 -3.05 -3.76 16.99
C VAL A 133 -2.59 -5.21 17.19
N SER A 134 -2.25 -5.89 16.09
CA SER A 134 -1.69 -7.25 16.10
C SER A 134 -0.22 -7.29 16.52
N ALA A 135 0.29 -8.45 16.93
CA ALA A 135 1.69 -8.62 17.31
C ALA A 135 2.66 -8.26 16.19
N ALA A 136 2.35 -8.64 14.96
CA ALA A 136 3.16 -8.29 13.79
C ALA A 136 3.21 -6.76 13.55
N GLU A 137 2.07 -6.07 13.69
CA GLU A 137 2.01 -4.61 13.58
C GLU A 137 2.80 -3.93 14.69
N PHE A 138 2.70 -4.44 15.91
CA PHE A 138 3.45 -3.93 17.06
C PHE A 138 4.97 -4.06 16.84
N ILE A 139 5.44 -5.21 16.36
CA ILE A 139 6.86 -5.42 16.01
C ILE A 139 7.31 -4.42 14.94
N GLY A 140 6.51 -4.22 13.89
CA GLY A 140 6.81 -3.24 12.84
C GLY A 140 6.90 -1.81 13.38
N ILE A 141 5.97 -1.39 14.23
CA ILE A 141 6.00 -0.06 14.86
C ILE A 141 7.24 0.09 15.74
N CYS A 142 7.52 -0.88 16.61
CA CYS A 142 8.70 -0.87 17.47
C CYS A 142 9.99 -0.77 16.66
N LEU A 143 10.08 -1.47 15.52
CA LEU A 143 11.26 -1.43 14.65
C LEU A 143 11.54 0.00 14.14
N PHE A 144 10.54 0.69 13.60
CA PHE A 144 10.71 2.06 13.10
C PHE A 144 10.94 3.08 14.21
N VAL A 145 10.33 2.88 15.39
CA VAL A 145 10.56 3.74 16.57
C VAL A 145 11.97 3.58 17.12
N VAL A 146 12.46 2.34 17.26
CA VAL A 146 13.85 2.08 17.67
C VAL A 146 14.82 2.68 16.67
N PHE A 147 14.57 2.52 15.36
CA PHE A 147 15.38 3.16 14.34
C PHE A 147 15.35 4.69 14.42
N PHE A 148 14.19 5.30 14.68
CA PHE A 148 14.11 6.75 14.87
C PHE A 148 15.06 7.23 15.97
N PHE A 149 15.00 6.62 17.15
CA PHE A 149 15.89 7.00 18.27
C PHE A 149 17.36 6.69 17.97
N TRP A 150 17.64 5.54 17.37
CA TRP A 150 18.99 5.19 16.92
C TRP A 150 19.55 6.21 15.93
N ALA A 151 18.76 6.63 14.95
CA ALA A 151 19.16 7.59 13.95
C ALA A 151 19.39 8.98 14.55
N VAL A 152 18.51 9.43 15.43
CA VAL A 152 18.68 10.69 16.15
C VAL A 152 19.97 10.65 16.98
N TYR A 153 20.22 9.56 17.73
CA TYR A 153 21.45 9.41 18.51
C TYR A 153 22.70 9.39 17.63
N GLY A 154 22.75 8.53 16.62
CA GLY A 154 23.91 8.37 15.73
C GLY A 154 24.24 9.66 14.99
N TYR A 155 23.24 10.34 14.44
CA TYR A 155 23.47 11.61 13.76
C TYR A 155 23.81 12.76 14.70
N THR A 156 23.30 12.76 15.94
CA THR A 156 23.72 13.73 16.95
C THR A 156 25.19 13.57 17.28
N LEU A 157 25.66 12.33 17.45
CA LEU A 157 27.07 12.05 17.70
C LEU A 157 27.95 12.48 16.53
N GLN A 158 27.53 12.22 15.29
CA GLN A 158 28.22 12.71 14.10
C GLN A 158 28.30 14.24 14.06
N ASN A 159 27.19 14.94 14.35
CA ASN A 159 27.16 16.40 14.36
C ASN A 159 28.09 16.98 15.44
N LEU A 160 28.16 16.35 16.62
CA LEU A 160 29.08 16.73 17.70
C LEU A 160 30.54 16.53 17.31
N ASN A 161 30.86 15.50 16.53
CA ASN A 161 32.21 15.26 16.01
C ASN A 161 32.60 16.25 14.89
N LEU A 162 31.62 16.73 14.10
CA LEU A 162 31.83 17.71 13.02
C LEU A 162 32.00 19.15 13.55
N LEU A 163 31.35 19.50 14.65
CA LEU A 163 31.37 20.85 15.23
C LEU A 163 32.78 21.41 15.49
N PRO A 164 33.75 20.66 16.05
CA PRO A 164 35.13 21.09 16.19
C PRO A 164 35.85 21.36 14.85
N GLU A 165 35.56 20.56 13.81
CA GLU A 165 36.21 20.69 12.50
C GLU A 165 35.78 21.98 11.77
N LEU A 166 34.55 22.44 12.01
CA LEU A 166 33.98 23.64 11.39
C LEU A 166 34.50 24.96 11.99
N GLN A 167 35.32 24.92 13.06
CA GLN A 167 35.92 26.10 13.72
C GLN A 167 34.94 27.24 14.05
N VAL A 168 33.68 26.90 14.37
CA VAL A 168 32.59 27.88 14.57
C VAL A 168 32.76 28.64 15.89
N PRO A 169 32.51 29.97 15.92
CA PRO A 169 32.45 30.76 17.15
C PRO A 169 31.49 30.15 18.18
N SER A 170 31.83 30.21 19.48
CA SER A 170 31.04 29.61 20.57
C SER A 170 29.57 30.03 20.54
N GLU A 171 29.30 31.29 20.21
CA GLU A 171 27.96 31.89 20.16
C GLU A 171 27.08 31.31 19.04
N LEU A 172 27.68 30.85 17.93
CA LEU A 172 26.96 30.28 16.78
C LEU A 172 26.81 28.75 16.85
N LYS A 173 27.53 28.07 17.75
CA LYS A 173 27.53 26.60 17.83
C LYS A 173 26.12 26.02 17.99
N GLY A 174 25.28 26.65 18.82
CA GLY A 174 23.90 26.23 19.03
C GLY A 174 23.04 26.33 17.76
N ILE A 175 23.21 27.40 16.99
CA ILE A 175 22.47 27.63 15.75
C ILE A 175 22.91 26.65 14.67
N VAL A 176 24.22 26.47 14.49
CA VAL A 176 24.76 25.49 13.53
C VAL A 176 24.33 24.07 13.90
N MET A 177 24.31 23.72 15.19
CA MET A 177 23.81 22.42 15.64
C MET A 177 22.34 22.22 15.28
N LEU A 178 21.53 23.28 15.34
CA LEU A 178 20.13 23.22 14.97
C LEU A 178 19.94 22.99 13.47
N GLU A 179 20.69 23.68 12.61
CA GLU A 179 20.67 23.48 11.16
C GLU A 179 21.16 22.08 10.76
N LEU A 180 22.26 21.62 11.35
CA LEU A 180 22.75 20.27 11.13
C LEU A 180 21.71 19.24 11.56
N SER A 181 21.08 19.42 12.73
CA SER A 181 20.03 18.52 13.20
C SER A 181 18.81 18.54 12.28
N GLY A 182 18.44 19.71 11.76
CA GLY A 182 17.39 19.87 10.74
C GLY A 182 17.68 19.03 9.50
N LEU A 183 18.89 19.11 8.95
CA LEU A 183 19.32 18.27 7.81
C LEU A 183 19.19 16.77 8.09
N ARG A 184 19.56 16.33 9.30
CA ARG A 184 19.48 14.92 9.72
C ARG A 184 18.04 14.44 9.87
N PHE A 185 17.14 15.26 10.42
CA PHE A 185 15.71 14.95 10.43
C PHE A 185 15.15 14.84 9.01
N GLY A 186 15.55 15.71 8.08
CA GLY A 186 15.17 15.60 6.66
C GLY A 186 15.59 14.25 6.07
N SER A 187 16.81 13.80 6.36
CA SER A 187 17.34 12.50 5.93
C SER A 187 16.56 11.33 6.54
N ILE A 188 16.26 11.37 7.84
CA ILE A 188 15.43 10.36 8.51
C ILE A 188 14.04 10.28 7.88
N GLY A 189 13.43 11.44 7.59
CA GLY A 189 12.12 11.51 6.93
C GLY A 189 12.12 10.88 5.55
N LEU A 190 13.19 11.03 4.77
CA LEU A 190 13.35 10.37 3.47
C LEU A 190 13.46 8.84 3.58
N TYR A 191 14.12 8.32 4.61
CA TYR A 191 14.13 6.87 4.85
C TYR A 191 12.73 6.35 5.17
N PHE A 192 11.94 7.07 5.96
CA PHE A 192 10.54 6.69 6.18
C PHE A 192 9.70 6.80 4.92
N LEU A 193 9.92 7.84 4.12
CA LEU A 193 9.25 8.03 2.85
C LEU A 193 9.52 6.89 1.85
N ALA A 194 10.73 6.33 1.85
CA ALA A 194 11.09 5.18 1.02
C ALA A 194 10.19 3.96 1.26
N PHE A 195 9.69 3.79 2.49
CA PHE A 195 8.73 2.74 2.84
C PHE A 195 7.27 3.20 2.75
N LEU A 196 6.97 4.50 2.83
CA LEU A 196 5.60 5.03 3.01
C LEU A 196 4.62 4.62 1.91
N PHE A 197 5.10 4.53 0.67
CA PHE A 197 4.28 4.23 -0.49
C PHE A 197 4.11 2.72 -0.75
N LEU A 198 4.98 1.86 -0.19
CA LEU A 198 4.92 0.42 -0.43
C LEU A 198 3.60 -0.21 0.06
N PRO A 199 3.07 0.11 1.26
CA PRO A 199 1.85 -0.54 1.75
C PRO A 199 0.57 -0.14 1.02
N ILE A 200 0.58 0.95 0.23
CA ILE A 200 -0.60 1.43 -0.50
C ILE A 200 -0.68 0.96 -1.96
N THR A 201 0.27 0.13 -2.37
CA THR A 201 0.31 -0.48 -3.71
C THR A 201 -0.59 -1.71 -3.77
N ARG A 202 -1.89 -1.52 -4.07
CA ARG A 202 -2.93 -2.56 -3.95
C ARG A 202 -2.69 -3.78 -4.83
N GLY A 203 -2.17 -3.59 -6.04
CA GLY A 203 -1.85 -4.63 -6.99
C GLY A 203 -0.38 -5.04 -6.98
N SER A 204 0.42 -4.58 -6.00
CA SER A 204 1.84 -4.89 -5.96
C SER A 204 2.09 -6.34 -5.56
N VAL A 205 2.92 -6.98 -6.37
CA VAL A 205 3.44 -8.32 -6.10
C VAL A 205 4.23 -8.38 -4.78
N LEU A 206 4.74 -7.24 -4.30
CA LEU A 206 5.45 -7.17 -3.03
C LEU A 206 4.54 -7.53 -1.85
N LEU A 207 3.30 -7.01 -1.82
CA LEU A 207 2.34 -7.34 -0.75
C LEU A 207 1.89 -8.80 -0.82
N SER A 208 1.73 -9.32 -2.04
CA SER A 208 1.41 -10.74 -2.30
C SER A 208 2.50 -11.68 -1.75
N ILE A 209 3.78 -11.39 -1.99
CA ILE A 209 4.90 -12.23 -1.49
C ILE A 209 5.05 -12.17 0.02
N ILE A 210 4.86 -11.00 0.62
CA ILE A 210 4.90 -10.83 2.08
C ILE A 210 3.64 -11.48 2.70
N ASP A 211 2.62 -11.84 1.90
CA ASP A 211 1.34 -12.42 2.34
C ASP A 211 0.65 -11.52 3.37
N VAL A 212 0.73 -10.19 3.14
CA VAL A 212 0.09 -9.17 3.99
C VAL A 212 -1.13 -8.63 3.24
N PRO A 213 -2.35 -8.81 3.78
CA PRO A 213 -3.55 -8.31 3.14
C PRO A 213 -3.55 -6.78 3.11
N PHE A 214 -4.16 -6.20 2.08
CA PHE A 214 -4.13 -4.76 1.83
C PHE A 214 -4.71 -3.92 2.98
N GLU A 215 -5.71 -4.46 3.68
CA GLU A 215 -6.33 -3.82 4.85
C GLU A 215 -5.31 -3.63 5.97
N GLN A 216 -4.45 -4.63 6.19
CA GLN A 216 -3.37 -4.57 7.16
C GLN A 216 -2.22 -3.68 6.65
N ALA A 217 -1.88 -3.76 5.37
CA ALA A 217 -0.87 -2.90 4.74
C ALA A 217 -1.21 -1.41 4.91
N THR A 218 -2.47 -1.03 4.70
CA THR A 218 -2.94 0.36 4.86
C THR A 218 -2.71 0.89 6.27
N ARG A 219 -2.76 0.04 7.30
CA ARG A 219 -2.48 0.45 8.67
C ARG A 219 -1.02 0.88 8.84
N TYR A 220 -0.07 0.12 8.26
CA TYR A 220 1.35 0.52 8.25
C TYR A 220 1.57 1.88 7.55
N HIS A 221 0.87 2.14 6.45
CA HIS A 221 0.92 3.45 5.79
C HIS A 221 0.46 4.59 6.71
N VAL A 222 -0.63 4.41 7.46
CA VAL A 222 -1.11 5.43 8.41
C VAL A 222 -0.06 5.71 9.48
N TRP A 223 0.49 4.67 10.10
CA TRP A 223 1.51 4.81 11.15
C TRP A 223 2.78 5.49 10.64
N LEU A 224 3.31 4.99 9.53
CA LEU A 224 4.52 5.52 8.93
C LEU A 224 4.28 6.94 8.39
N GLY A 225 3.06 7.26 7.94
CA GLY A 225 2.66 8.61 7.55
C GLY A 225 2.72 9.59 8.71
N HIS A 226 2.20 9.23 9.89
CA HIS A 226 2.34 10.07 11.09
C HIS A 226 3.81 10.29 11.45
N LEU A 227 4.62 9.23 11.45
CA LEU A 227 6.04 9.33 11.79
C LEU A 227 6.82 10.18 10.78
N THR A 228 6.56 9.99 9.48
CA THR A 228 7.18 10.77 8.40
C THR A 228 6.85 12.25 8.51
N MET A 229 5.56 12.59 8.69
CA MET A 229 5.13 13.98 8.80
C MET A 229 5.63 14.65 10.08
N PHE A 230 5.68 13.93 11.20
CA PHE A 230 6.29 14.42 12.44
C PHE A 230 7.77 14.79 12.22
N VAL A 231 8.54 13.90 11.58
CA VAL A 231 9.96 14.12 11.31
C VAL A 231 10.20 15.27 10.32
N PHE A 232 9.42 15.36 9.24
CA PHE A 232 9.53 16.50 8.32
C PHE A 232 9.12 17.84 8.95
N THR A 233 8.17 17.80 9.90
CA THR A 233 7.82 19.01 10.68
C THR A 233 8.98 19.44 11.57
N LEU A 234 9.67 18.51 12.24
CA LEU A 234 10.88 18.83 13.02
C LEU A 234 12.01 19.38 12.14
N HIS A 235 12.22 18.78 10.97
CA HIS A 235 13.17 19.28 9.96
C HIS A 235 12.90 20.75 9.61
N GLY A 236 11.67 21.09 9.22
CA GLY A 236 11.29 22.46 8.90
C GLY A 236 11.40 23.38 10.12
N LEU A 237 10.91 22.96 11.28
CA LEU A 237 10.92 23.76 12.51
C LEU A 237 12.34 24.15 12.95
N PHE A 238 13.30 23.24 12.83
CA PHE A 238 14.69 23.50 13.22
C PHE A 238 15.32 24.58 12.34
N TYR A 239 15.08 24.53 11.03
CA TYR A 239 15.52 25.58 10.11
C TYR A 239 14.82 26.91 10.37
N LEU A 240 13.50 26.92 10.59
CA LEU A 240 12.75 28.15 10.90
C LEU A 240 13.27 28.84 12.16
N ILE A 241 13.57 28.08 13.22
CA ILE A 241 14.14 28.63 14.45
C ILE A 241 15.56 29.15 14.18
N ALA A 242 16.42 28.38 13.50
CA ALA A 242 17.79 28.78 13.21
C ALA A 242 17.85 30.08 12.39
N TRP A 243 17.08 30.16 11.31
CA TRP A 243 17.02 31.33 10.44
C TRP A 243 16.35 32.53 11.11
N GLY A 244 15.37 32.28 11.98
CA GLY A 244 14.75 33.31 12.82
C GLY A 244 15.75 33.96 13.78
N LEU A 245 16.56 33.15 14.48
CA LEU A 245 17.60 33.64 15.38
C LEU A 245 18.70 34.45 14.66
N GLN A 246 18.93 34.16 13.38
CA GLN A 246 19.90 34.88 12.55
C GLN A 246 19.29 36.07 11.78
N GLY A 247 17.98 36.31 11.90
CA GLY A 247 17.30 37.40 11.19
C GLY A 247 17.18 37.23 9.67
N ARG A 248 17.42 36.02 9.13
CA ARG A 248 17.41 35.72 7.67
C ARG A 248 16.21 34.86 7.21
N LEU A 249 15.22 34.66 8.07
CA LEU A 249 14.09 33.76 7.86
C LEU A 249 13.41 33.87 6.49
N LEU A 250 12.91 35.05 6.13
CA LEU A 250 12.14 35.23 4.89
C LEU A 250 12.99 35.01 3.65
N HIS A 251 14.26 35.44 3.68
CA HIS A 251 15.18 35.25 2.57
C HIS A 251 15.42 33.77 2.30
N GLU A 252 15.74 33.01 3.36
CA GLU A 252 15.98 31.56 3.25
C GLU A 252 14.74 30.80 2.84
N MET A 253 13.56 31.11 3.40
CA MET A 253 12.31 30.41 3.06
C MET A 253 11.88 30.59 1.60
N LEU A 254 12.16 31.75 1.01
CA LEU A 254 11.79 32.08 -0.37
C LEU A 254 12.89 31.75 -1.37
N GLU A 255 14.04 31.27 -0.90
CA GLU A 255 15.18 30.98 -1.75
C GLU A 255 14.90 29.78 -2.68
N TRP A 256 15.11 29.98 -3.97
CA TRP A 256 15.06 28.94 -4.99
C TRP A 256 16.43 28.85 -5.68
N LYS A 257 17.19 27.80 -5.35
CA LYS A 257 18.50 27.54 -5.97
C LYS A 257 18.33 26.70 -7.23
N ASP A 258 19.17 26.97 -8.23
CA ASP A 258 19.24 26.16 -9.46
C ASP A 258 19.96 24.82 -9.25
N TYR A 259 20.82 24.75 -8.22
CA TYR A 259 21.58 23.55 -7.88
C TYR A 259 21.52 23.26 -6.38
N GLY A 260 21.46 21.97 -6.03
CA GLY A 260 21.42 21.53 -4.64
C GLY A 260 20.04 21.63 -4.01
N VAL A 261 19.99 22.12 -2.77
CA VAL A 261 18.75 22.19 -1.97
C VAL A 261 18.07 23.54 -2.16
N ALA A 262 16.83 23.53 -2.68
CA ALA A 262 16.01 24.73 -2.87
C ALA A 262 14.93 24.82 -1.77
N ASN A 263 14.95 25.89 -0.96
CA ASN A 263 14.13 25.98 0.24
C ASN A 263 12.65 26.22 -0.06
N LEU A 264 12.32 27.12 -1.01
CA LEU A 264 10.93 27.44 -1.34
C LEU A 264 10.11 26.21 -1.78
N PRO A 265 10.62 25.33 -2.67
CA PRO A 265 9.97 24.05 -2.93
C PRO A 265 9.76 23.19 -1.67
N GLY A 266 10.73 23.18 -0.75
CA GLY A 266 10.62 22.45 0.52
C GLY A 266 9.48 22.98 1.39
N VAL A 267 9.32 24.31 1.47
CA VAL A 267 8.22 24.97 2.18
C VAL A 267 6.87 24.59 1.56
N ILE A 268 6.75 24.66 0.22
CA ILE A 268 5.51 24.27 -0.48
C ILE A 268 5.17 22.80 -0.23
N SER A 269 6.17 21.91 -0.33
CA SER A 269 6.01 20.48 -0.05
C SER A 269 5.55 20.24 1.40
N LEU A 270 6.21 20.87 2.39
CA LEU A 270 5.84 20.72 3.80
C LEU A 270 4.42 21.23 4.09
N LEU A 271 4.03 22.38 3.52
CA LEU A 271 2.67 22.92 3.68
C LEU A 271 1.60 21.97 3.10
N ALA A 272 1.84 21.42 1.90
CA ALA A 272 0.96 20.40 1.32
C ALA A 272 0.89 19.15 2.21
N GLY A 273 2.04 18.70 2.71
CA GLY A 273 2.15 17.59 3.66
C GLY A 273 1.38 17.81 4.95
N LEU A 274 1.50 18.99 5.57
CA LEU A 274 0.79 19.35 6.81
C LEU A 274 -0.72 19.39 6.59
N LEU A 275 -1.20 19.94 5.47
CA LEU A 275 -2.62 19.96 5.13
C LEU A 275 -3.18 18.54 4.94
N MET A 276 -2.44 17.67 4.23
CA MET A 276 -2.77 16.24 4.15
C MET A 276 -2.80 15.58 5.52
N TRP A 277 -1.83 15.90 6.38
CA TRP A 277 -1.67 15.27 7.68
C TRP A 277 -2.83 15.62 8.63
N VAL A 278 -3.15 16.90 8.77
CA VAL A 278 -4.25 17.37 9.63
C VAL A 278 -5.57 16.75 9.21
N THR A 279 -5.86 16.73 7.91
CA THR A 279 -7.10 16.14 7.38
C THR A 279 -7.14 14.62 7.46
N SER A 280 -5.99 13.94 7.54
CA SER A 280 -5.88 12.49 7.74
C SER A 280 -6.12 12.01 9.18
N LEU A 281 -6.11 12.93 10.16
CA LEU A 281 -6.35 12.60 11.57
C LEU A 281 -7.72 11.94 11.76
N SER A 282 -7.75 10.90 12.61
CA SER A 282 -8.94 10.06 12.85
C SER A 282 -10.23 10.87 13.14
N PRO A 283 -10.23 11.92 13.98
CA PRO A 283 -11.43 12.72 14.23
C PRO A 283 -11.95 13.45 12.99
N VAL A 284 -11.05 14.01 12.16
CA VAL A 284 -11.40 14.77 10.96
C VAL A 284 -11.91 13.82 9.88
N ARG A 285 -11.13 12.78 9.56
CA ARG A 285 -11.49 11.80 8.53
C ARG A 285 -12.82 11.09 8.81
N LYS A 286 -13.12 10.76 10.07
CA LYS A 286 -14.39 10.12 10.46
C LYS A 286 -15.60 11.04 10.29
N LYS A 287 -15.44 12.35 10.51
CA LYS A 287 -16.52 13.33 10.40
C LYS A 287 -16.69 13.85 8.97
N GLN A 288 -15.59 14.03 8.23
CA GLN A 288 -15.54 14.68 6.93
C GLN A 288 -14.62 13.89 5.99
N PHE A 289 -15.11 12.74 5.52
CA PHE A 289 -14.32 11.83 4.67
C PHE A 289 -13.97 12.46 3.31
N GLU A 290 -14.88 13.24 2.71
CA GLU A 290 -14.64 13.88 1.42
C GLU A 290 -13.49 14.89 1.49
N LEU A 291 -13.46 15.72 2.54
CA LEU A 291 -12.37 16.66 2.78
C LEU A 291 -11.03 15.92 2.82
N PHE A 292 -10.94 14.87 3.65
CA PHE A 292 -9.76 13.99 3.68
C PHE A 292 -9.40 13.46 2.30
N PHE A 293 -10.37 12.89 1.57
CA PHE A 293 -10.13 12.24 0.28
C PHE A 293 -9.55 13.19 -0.77
N TYR A 294 -10.10 14.42 -0.86
CA TYR A 294 -9.64 15.43 -1.81
C TYR A 294 -8.32 16.06 -1.39
N THR A 295 -8.14 16.43 -0.12
CA THR A 295 -6.86 17.01 0.35
C THR A 295 -5.73 16.01 0.26
N HIS A 296 -5.98 14.71 0.46
CA HIS A 296 -4.93 13.70 0.31
C HIS A 296 -4.36 13.63 -1.11
N GLN A 297 -5.07 14.09 -2.16
CA GLN A 297 -4.53 14.16 -3.52
C GLN A 297 -3.36 15.14 -3.66
N LEU A 298 -3.17 16.04 -2.68
CA LEU A 298 -2.00 16.92 -2.59
C LEU A 298 -0.69 16.14 -2.43
N TYR A 299 -0.71 14.80 -2.31
CA TYR A 299 0.50 13.97 -2.38
C TYR A 299 1.28 14.22 -3.68
N ILE A 300 0.59 14.56 -4.78
CA ILE A 300 1.22 14.90 -6.05
C ILE A 300 2.07 16.16 -5.89
N VAL A 301 1.50 17.20 -5.30
CA VAL A 301 2.19 18.46 -4.99
C VAL A 301 3.36 18.19 -4.03
N PHE A 302 3.11 17.44 -2.96
CA PHE A 302 4.13 17.05 -1.99
C PHE A 302 5.33 16.38 -2.66
N VAL A 303 5.12 15.35 -3.49
CA VAL A 303 6.20 14.59 -4.14
C VAL A 303 6.95 15.43 -5.17
N ILE A 304 6.26 16.19 -6.02
CA ILE A 304 6.91 17.04 -7.03
C ILE A 304 7.78 18.09 -6.36
N PHE A 305 7.23 18.83 -5.39
CA PHE A 305 7.98 19.87 -4.71
C PHE A 305 9.06 19.32 -3.78
N LEU A 306 8.90 18.10 -3.25
CA LEU A 306 9.99 17.41 -2.54
C LEU A 306 11.15 17.08 -3.49
N ALA A 307 10.87 16.59 -4.70
CA ALA A 307 11.90 16.32 -5.69
C ALA A 307 12.65 17.60 -6.10
N LEU A 308 11.93 18.71 -6.28
CA LEU A 308 12.52 20.03 -6.55
C LEU A 308 13.30 20.57 -5.35
N HIS A 309 12.87 20.26 -4.12
CA HIS A 309 13.55 20.70 -2.90
C HIS A 309 14.92 20.07 -2.74
N VAL A 310 15.03 18.74 -2.90
CA VAL A 310 16.25 18.00 -2.56
C VAL A 310 17.11 17.61 -3.78
N GLY A 311 16.59 17.83 -4.98
CA GLY A 311 17.24 17.44 -6.24
C GLY A 311 17.19 15.94 -6.52
N ASP A 312 17.69 15.55 -7.70
CA ASP A 312 17.72 14.17 -8.18
C ASP A 312 18.56 13.23 -7.29
N PHE A 313 19.69 13.74 -6.78
CA PHE A 313 20.60 12.97 -5.93
C PHE A 313 19.89 12.47 -4.67
N VAL A 314 19.37 13.37 -3.84
CA VAL A 314 18.79 12.99 -2.54
C VAL A 314 17.41 12.33 -2.72
N PHE A 315 16.65 12.74 -3.74
CA PHE A 315 15.34 12.15 -4.04
C PHE A 315 15.44 10.65 -4.35
N SER A 316 16.59 10.19 -4.86
CA SER A 316 16.88 8.77 -5.15
C SER A 316 16.79 7.86 -3.92
N ILE A 317 16.79 8.39 -2.69
CA ILE A 317 16.56 7.60 -1.46
C ILE A 317 15.10 7.10 -1.38
N ALA A 318 14.13 7.93 -1.76
CA ALA A 318 12.70 7.60 -1.67
C ALA A 318 12.07 7.20 -3.03
N ALA A 319 12.78 7.41 -4.13
CA ALA A 319 12.27 7.25 -5.50
C ALA A 319 11.70 5.85 -5.79
N GLY A 320 12.32 4.77 -5.32
CA GLY A 320 11.92 3.39 -5.62
C GLY A 320 10.50 3.07 -5.13
N GLY A 321 10.17 3.43 -3.89
CA GLY A 321 8.82 3.24 -3.34
C GLY A 321 7.77 4.08 -4.05
N ILE A 322 8.11 5.35 -4.36
CA ILE A 322 7.25 6.26 -5.12
C ILE A 322 6.99 5.72 -6.53
N PHE A 323 8.02 5.24 -7.21
CA PHE A 323 7.93 4.70 -8.56
C PHE A 323 7.01 3.47 -8.64
N LEU A 324 7.16 2.52 -7.71
CA LEU A 324 6.26 1.37 -7.62
C LEU A 324 4.81 1.79 -7.39
N PHE A 325 4.58 2.83 -6.58
CA PHE A 325 3.26 3.40 -6.37
C PHE A 325 2.69 4.08 -7.62
N VAL A 326 3.49 4.82 -8.37
CA VAL A 326 3.06 5.44 -9.63
C VAL A 326 2.68 4.38 -10.66
N ILE A 327 3.46 3.30 -10.80
CA ILE A 327 3.12 2.16 -11.66
C ILE A 327 1.81 1.53 -11.22
N ASP A 328 1.66 1.18 -9.94
CA ASP A 328 0.43 0.58 -9.41
C ASP A 328 -0.80 1.50 -9.62
N ARG A 329 -0.63 2.81 -9.45
CA ARG A 329 -1.66 3.81 -9.75
C ARG A 329 -2.02 3.84 -11.24
N PHE A 330 -1.03 3.81 -12.12
CA PHE A 330 -1.23 3.80 -13.57
C PHE A 330 -1.94 2.52 -14.04
N LEU A 331 -1.53 1.36 -13.53
CA LEU A 331 -2.16 0.08 -13.85
C LEU A 331 -3.62 0.05 -13.40
N ARG A 332 -3.93 0.54 -12.19
CA ARG A 332 -5.32 0.69 -11.71
C ARG A 332 -6.12 1.67 -12.57
N PHE A 333 -5.51 2.77 -13.01
CA PHE A 333 -6.16 3.66 -13.97
C PHE A 333 -6.47 2.95 -15.29
N CYS A 334 -5.56 2.14 -15.83
CA CYS A 334 -5.86 1.34 -17.03
C CYS A 334 -6.98 0.32 -16.80
N GLN A 335 -7.02 -0.32 -15.62
CA GLN A 335 -8.08 -1.26 -15.25
C GLN A 335 -9.44 -0.57 -15.14
N SER A 336 -9.49 0.61 -14.49
CA SER A 336 -10.72 1.35 -14.22
C SER A 336 -11.39 1.93 -15.47
N ARG A 337 -10.68 2.00 -16.60
CA ARG A 337 -11.22 2.38 -17.91
C ARG A 337 -12.03 1.27 -18.58
N ARG A 338 -11.92 0.03 -18.11
CA ARG A 338 -12.69 -1.11 -18.64
C ARG A 338 -14.08 -1.11 -18.06
N THR A 339 -15.08 -1.09 -18.94
CA THR A 339 -16.48 -1.30 -18.57
C THR A 339 -16.76 -2.79 -18.48
N VAL A 340 -17.68 -3.16 -17.59
CA VAL A 340 -18.16 -4.52 -17.41
C VAL A 340 -19.64 -4.54 -17.70
N ASP A 341 -20.09 -5.54 -18.47
CA ASP A 341 -21.51 -5.69 -18.78
C ASP A 341 -22.26 -6.11 -17.52
N VAL A 342 -23.29 -5.32 -17.16
CA VAL A 342 -24.25 -5.69 -16.12
C VAL A 342 -25.20 -6.73 -16.72
N ILE A 343 -25.35 -7.89 -16.09
CA ILE A 343 -26.23 -8.99 -16.52
C ILE A 343 -27.62 -8.84 -15.90
N SER A 344 -27.69 -8.37 -14.65
CA SER A 344 -28.96 -8.05 -14.01
C SER A 344 -28.78 -7.03 -12.88
N ALA A 345 -29.84 -6.26 -12.64
CA ALA A 345 -29.95 -5.34 -11.52
C ALA A 345 -31.33 -5.51 -10.89
N THR A 346 -31.39 -5.96 -9.64
CA THR A 346 -32.66 -6.34 -8.98
C THR A 346 -32.77 -5.68 -7.62
N CYS A 347 -33.91 -5.06 -7.34
CA CYS A 347 -34.24 -4.60 -6.00
C CYS A 347 -34.84 -5.76 -5.19
N LEU A 348 -34.15 -6.19 -4.13
CA LEU A 348 -34.63 -7.24 -3.24
C LEU A 348 -35.68 -6.69 -2.25
N PRO A 349 -36.63 -7.52 -1.77
CA PRO A 349 -37.67 -7.10 -0.83
C PRO A 349 -37.13 -6.47 0.47
N CYS A 350 -35.91 -6.83 0.88
CA CYS A 350 -35.23 -6.27 2.04
C CYS A 350 -34.65 -4.85 1.81
N GLY A 351 -34.90 -4.24 0.64
CA GLY A 351 -34.42 -2.90 0.31
C GLY A 351 -32.95 -2.83 -0.14
N THR A 352 -32.36 -3.98 -0.47
CA THR A 352 -30.98 -4.10 -0.99
C THR A 352 -31.02 -4.23 -2.51
N VAL A 353 -30.03 -3.67 -3.20
CA VAL A 353 -29.88 -3.81 -4.66
C VAL A 353 -28.87 -4.93 -4.94
N GLU A 354 -29.28 -5.94 -5.69
CA GLU A 354 -28.40 -6.96 -6.25
C GLU A 354 -27.95 -6.53 -7.64
N LEU A 355 -26.63 -6.49 -7.87
CA LEU A 355 -26.06 -6.30 -9.20
C LEU A 355 -25.26 -7.54 -9.58
N VAL A 356 -25.51 -8.06 -10.79
CA VAL A 356 -24.78 -9.18 -11.38
C VAL A 356 -24.02 -8.67 -12.58
N PHE A 357 -22.72 -8.95 -12.63
CA PHE A 357 -21.79 -8.53 -13.67
C PHE A 357 -21.26 -9.73 -14.45
N SER A 358 -20.94 -9.51 -15.71
CA SER A 358 -20.17 -10.46 -16.51
C SER A 358 -18.76 -10.63 -15.96
N LYS A 359 -18.28 -11.88 -15.95
CA LYS A 359 -16.95 -12.25 -15.47
C LYS A 359 -16.17 -12.93 -16.59
N PRO A 360 -14.95 -12.49 -16.93
CA PRO A 360 -14.13 -13.21 -17.89
C PRO A 360 -13.68 -14.56 -17.29
N ALA A 361 -13.59 -15.59 -18.13
CA ALA A 361 -13.39 -16.97 -17.70
C ALA A 361 -12.07 -17.21 -16.94
N ASN A 362 -11.06 -16.37 -17.19
CA ASN A 362 -9.76 -16.39 -16.52
C ASN A 362 -9.74 -15.63 -15.18
N LEU A 363 -10.80 -14.90 -14.81
CA LEU A 363 -10.83 -14.18 -13.53
C LEU A 363 -11.15 -15.14 -12.38
N GLN A 364 -10.15 -15.41 -11.56
CA GLN A 364 -10.30 -16.14 -10.30
C GLN A 364 -10.44 -15.16 -9.14
N TYR A 365 -11.27 -15.51 -8.16
CA TYR A 365 -11.44 -14.76 -6.94
C TYR A 365 -11.75 -15.71 -5.79
N ASN A 366 -11.50 -15.28 -4.55
CA ASN A 366 -11.77 -16.09 -3.37
C ASN A 366 -13.06 -15.63 -2.69
N ALA A 367 -13.62 -16.50 -1.85
CA ALA A 367 -14.67 -16.06 -0.93
C ALA A 367 -14.14 -14.92 -0.05
N LEU A 368 -15.01 -13.93 0.23
CA LEU A 368 -14.68 -12.68 0.95
C LEU A 368 -13.84 -11.67 0.16
N SER A 369 -13.62 -11.89 -1.14
CA SER A 369 -13.09 -10.83 -2.01
C SER A 369 -14.08 -9.67 -2.14
N PHE A 370 -13.56 -8.48 -2.42
CA PHE A 370 -14.34 -7.27 -2.69
C PHE A 370 -13.87 -6.62 -3.98
N ILE A 371 -14.74 -5.80 -4.57
CA ILE A 371 -14.47 -5.04 -5.79
C ILE A 371 -14.77 -3.57 -5.53
N PHE A 372 -14.12 -2.68 -6.29
CA PHE A 372 -14.55 -1.28 -6.37
C PHE A 372 -15.43 -1.11 -7.61
N LEU A 373 -16.59 -0.52 -7.40
CA LEU A 373 -17.60 -0.28 -8.41
C LEU A 373 -17.76 1.21 -8.68
N GLN A 374 -17.82 1.57 -9.94
CA GLN A 374 -18.25 2.87 -10.44
C GLN A 374 -19.42 2.66 -11.39
N ILE A 375 -20.48 3.46 -11.24
CA ILE A 375 -21.63 3.48 -12.13
C ILE A 375 -21.72 4.88 -12.74
N ARG A 376 -21.54 4.98 -14.06
CA ARG A 376 -21.37 6.26 -14.76
C ARG A 376 -22.60 7.17 -14.64
N GLU A 377 -23.79 6.58 -14.61
CA GLU A 377 -25.07 7.28 -14.52
C GLU A 377 -25.30 7.92 -13.13
N LEU A 378 -24.52 7.53 -12.12
CA LEU A 378 -24.60 8.10 -10.77
C LEU A 378 -23.49 9.12 -10.52
N SER A 379 -22.26 8.76 -10.86
CA SER A 379 -21.08 9.60 -10.66
C SER A 379 -19.91 9.13 -11.51
N TRP A 380 -19.21 10.09 -12.10
CA TRP A 380 -17.99 9.84 -12.87
C TRP A 380 -16.73 9.67 -12.02
N LEU A 381 -16.76 10.10 -10.76
CA LEU A 381 -15.56 10.15 -9.92
C LEU A 381 -15.64 9.24 -8.69
N GLN A 382 -16.83 8.83 -8.28
CA GLN A 382 -17.01 8.05 -7.06
C GLN A 382 -16.86 6.55 -7.32
N TRP A 383 -15.93 5.94 -6.59
CA TRP A 383 -15.68 4.50 -6.56
C TRP A 383 -16.02 3.96 -5.17
N HIS A 384 -16.86 2.93 -5.12
CA HIS A 384 -17.33 2.36 -3.86
C HIS A 384 -16.92 0.89 -3.72
N PRO A 385 -16.36 0.48 -2.57
CA PRO A 385 -16.02 -0.92 -2.33
C PRO A 385 -17.26 -1.73 -1.94
N PHE A 386 -17.44 -2.90 -2.55
CA PHE A 386 -18.49 -3.87 -2.22
C PHE A 386 -17.93 -5.29 -2.15
N SER A 387 -18.37 -6.05 -1.15
CA SER A 387 -18.02 -7.47 -1.03
C SER A 387 -18.71 -8.29 -2.11
N VAL A 388 -17.98 -9.24 -2.70
CA VAL A 388 -18.52 -10.18 -3.66
C VAL A 388 -19.40 -11.19 -2.92
N SER A 389 -20.67 -11.32 -3.32
CA SER A 389 -21.63 -12.26 -2.75
C SER A 389 -21.67 -13.59 -3.47
N SER A 390 -21.29 -13.65 -4.75
CA SER A 390 -21.31 -14.89 -5.53
C SER A 390 -20.20 -15.86 -5.12
N SER A 391 -20.51 -17.15 -5.04
CA SER A 391 -19.49 -18.17 -4.79
C SER A 391 -18.53 -18.31 -5.98
N PRO A 392 -17.21 -18.44 -5.74
CA PRO A 392 -16.22 -18.62 -6.81
C PRO A 392 -16.42 -19.93 -7.60
N LEU A 393 -17.18 -20.88 -7.04
CA LEU A 393 -17.50 -22.17 -7.68
C LEU A 393 -18.88 -22.17 -8.37
N ALA A 394 -19.79 -21.26 -8.00
CA ALA A 394 -21.19 -21.29 -8.46
C ALA A 394 -21.41 -20.57 -9.80
N GLY A 395 -20.57 -19.59 -10.14
CA GLY A 395 -20.71 -18.79 -11.37
C GLY A 395 -19.44 -18.80 -12.21
N LYS A 396 -19.38 -19.62 -13.26
CA LYS A 396 -18.21 -19.63 -14.17
C LYS A 396 -18.01 -18.27 -14.84
N ASN A 397 -19.10 -17.53 -15.12
CA ASN A 397 -19.10 -16.34 -15.97
C ASN A 397 -19.80 -15.12 -15.36
N HIS A 398 -20.14 -15.13 -14.06
CA HIS A 398 -20.77 -13.97 -13.42
C HIS A 398 -20.23 -13.71 -12.02
N VAL A 399 -20.29 -12.45 -11.58
CA VAL A 399 -19.99 -11.99 -10.23
C VAL A 399 -21.19 -11.19 -9.72
N SER A 400 -21.65 -11.45 -8.50
CA SER A 400 -22.72 -10.66 -7.88
C SER A 400 -22.24 -9.88 -6.67
N VAL A 401 -22.87 -8.72 -6.45
CA VAL A 401 -22.72 -7.90 -5.25
C VAL A 401 -24.09 -7.52 -4.70
N LEU A 402 -24.18 -7.42 -3.38
CA LEU A 402 -25.37 -6.98 -2.65
C LEU A 402 -25.09 -5.63 -2.01
N ILE A 403 -25.85 -4.60 -2.41
CA ILE A 403 -25.63 -3.21 -2.03
C ILE A 403 -26.77 -2.74 -1.11
N LYS A 404 -26.43 -2.51 0.16
CA LYS A 404 -27.34 -1.91 1.14
C LYS A 404 -27.42 -0.40 0.92
N VAL A 405 -28.64 0.16 0.99
CA VAL A 405 -28.85 1.61 0.90
C VAL A 405 -28.49 2.29 2.23
N LEU A 406 -27.39 3.05 2.25
CA LEU A 406 -26.84 3.70 3.45
C LEU A 406 -26.48 5.18 3.25
N GLY A 407 -26.43 5.67 2.02
CA GLY A 407 -26.11 7.06 1.70
C GLY A 407 -26.67 7.49 0.35
N GLU A 408 -26.43 8.76 0.00
CA GLU A 408 -27.01 9.39 -1.20
C GLU A 408 -26.71 8.61 -2.48
N TRP A 409 -25.47 8.17 -2.68
CA TRP A 409 -25.08 7.40 -3.87
C TRP A 409 -25.88 6.10 -3.98
N THR A 410 -25.96 5.32 -2.89
CA THR A 410 -26.71 4.05 -2.87
C THR A 410 -28.23 4.25 -2.97
N ALA A 411 -28.75 5.37 -2.49
CA ALA A 411 -30.17 5.71 -2.62
C ALA A 411 -30.51 6.04 -4.08
N LYS A 412 -29.67 6.82 -4.76
CA LYS A 412 -29.79 7.10 -6.20
C LYS A 412 -29.65 5.84 -7.06
N LEU A 413 -28.78 4.91 -6.68
CA LEU A 413 -28.69 3.60 -7.34
C LEU A 413 -30.02 2.86 -7.25
N ARG A 414 -30.61 2.78 -6.05
CA ARG A 414 -31.90 2.10 -5.85
C ARG A 414 -33.02 2.75 -6.65
N SER A 415 -33.14 4.09 -6.63
CA SER A 415 -34.16 4.79 -7.42
C SER A 415 -34.00 4.48 -8.91
N ASN A 416 -32.78 4.56 -9.45
CA ASN A 416 -32.52 4.28 -10.86
C ASN A 416 -32.88 2.84 -11.27
N VAL A 417 -32.74 1.86 -10.37
CA VAL A 417 -33.14 0.46 -10.63
C VAL A 417 -34.66 0.30 -10.48
N SER A 418 -35.28 0.90 -9.46
CA SER A 418 -36.72 0.82 -9.21
C SER A 418 -37.57 1.56 -10.25
N ASP A 419 -37.18 2.76 -10.66
CA ASP A 419 -37.92 3.58 -11.64
C ASP A 419 -37.97 2.87 -13.01
N LYS A 420 -36.90 2.15 -13.35
CA LYS A 420 -36.85 1.35 -14.58
C LYS A 420 -37.67 0.07 -14.47
N SER A 421 -37.70 -0.58 -13.30
CA SER A 421 -38.52 -1.80 -13.08
C SER A 421 -40.04 -1.56 -13.19
N SER A 422 -40.47 -0.30 -13.04
CA SER A 422 -41.89 0.09 -13.05
C SER A 422 -42.44 0.43 -14.44
N ALA A 423 -41.57 0.51 -15.47
CA ALA A 423 -41.91 1.07 -16.78
C ALA A 423 -42.21 0.04 -17.88
N GLU A 424 -41.84 -1.24 -17.74
CA GLU A 424 -41.94 -2.24 -18.83
C GLU A 424 -42.32 -3.64 -18.26
N GLY A 425 -42.93 -4.52 -19.07
CA GLY A 425 -43.62 -5.78 -18.64
C GLY A 425 -42.85 -7.12 -18.77
N GLU A 426 -43.20 -8.07 -17.88
CA GLU A 426 -42.35 -9.05 -17.15
C GLU A 426 -41.44 -10.09 -17.87
N LYS A 427 -41.36 -10.24 -19.21
CA LYS A 427 -40.63 -11.42 -19.79
C LYS A 427 -39.66 -11.21 -20.98
N GLU A 428 -39.79 -10.16 -21.78
CA GLU A 428 -38.73 -9.76 -22.75
C GLU A 428 -37.65 -8.84 -22.12
N LEU A 429 -37.90 -8.45 -20.87
CA LEU A 429 -37.28 -7.40 -20.09
C LEU A 429 -35.85 -7.61 -19.58
N LEU A 430 -35.49 -8.83 -19.16
CA LEU A 430 -34.23 -9.05 -18.45
C LEU A 430 -33.00 -8.73 -19.32
N ASN A 431 -33.11 -8.94 -20.63
CA ASN A 431 -32.04 -8.62 -21.59
C ASN A 431 -32.00 -7.13 -21.98
N GLN A 432 -33.11 -6.40 -21.85
CA GLN A 432 -33.20 -4.98 -22.23
C GLN A 432 -32.89 -4.04 -21.04
N PHE A 433 -33.17 -4.47 -19.80
CA PHE A 433 -32.83 -3.74 -18.56
C PHE A 433 -31.34 -3.38 -18.44
N CYS A 434 -30.47 -4.20 -19.02
CA CYS A 434 -29.03 -4.16 -18.82
C CYS A 434 -28.25 -3.27 -19.80
N SER A 435 -28.86 -2.85 -20.91
CA SER A 435 -28.14 -2.10 -21.95
C SER A 435 -27.80 -0.65 -21.58
N ASN A 436 -28.30 -0.13 -20.44
CA ASN A 436 -28.23 1.28 -20.07
C ASN A 436 -27.56 1.57 -18.71
N ILE A 437 -26.92 0.58 -18.07
CA ILE A 437 -26.12 0.82 -16.85
C ILE A 437 -24.67 0.52 -17.19
N THR A 438 -23.87 1.57 -17.29
CA THR A 438 -22.45 1.43 -17.59
C THR A 438 -21.66 1.35 -16.29
N ALA A 439 -21.25 0.13 -15.93
CA ALA A 439 -20.43 -0.13 -14.76
C ALA A 439 -18.95 -0.28 -15.14
N SER A 440 -18.06 0.23 -14.30
CA SER A 440 -16.62 -0.07 -14.33
C SER A 440 -16.24 -0.75 -13.01
N VAL A 441 -15.39 -1.77 -13.08
CA VAL A 441 -15.00 -2.59 -11.91
C VAL A 441 -13.48 -2.65 -11.77
N GLU A 442 -12.98 -2.40 -10.56
CA GLU A 442 -11.58 -2.56 -10.16
C GLU A 442 -11.46 -3.68 -9.10
N GLY A 443 -10.48 -4.57 -9.24
CA GLY A 443 -10.31 -5.78 -8.40
C GLY A 443 -10.41 -7.08 -9.20
N PRO A 444 -10.67 -8.23 -8.56
CA PRO A 444 -11.03 -8.44 -7.15
C PRO A 444 -9.86 -8.28 -6.18
N TYR A 445 -10.13 -7.71 -5.01
CA TYR A 445 -9.20 -7.57 -3.89
C TYR A 445 -9.61 -8.48 -2.73
N GLY A 446 -8.67 -8.83 -1.86
CA GLY A 446 -8.91 -9.67 -0.70
C GLY A 446 -7.78 -10.68 -0.50
N HIS A 447 -7.93 -11.56 0.48
CA HIS A 447 -6.89 -12.54 0.79
C HIS A 447 -6.76 -13.59 -0.33
N GLU A 448 -5.53 -13.87 -0.76
CA GLU A 448 -5.24 -14.89 -1.77
C GLU A 448 -5.49 -16.34 -1.27
N LEU A 449 -5.67 -16.52 0.04
CA LEU A 449 -5.86 -17.82 0.68
C LEU A 449 -7.23 -17.91 1.36
N PRO A 450 -7.97 -19.03 1.21
CA PRO A 450 -9.23 -19.25 1.91
C PRO A 450 -8.95 -19.64 3.38
N TYR A 451 -8.53 -18.67 4.19
CA TYR A 451 -8.15 -18.89 5.59
C TYR A 451 -9.26 -19.53 6.43
N HIS A 452 -10.53 -19.29 6.08
CA HIS A 452 -11.69 -19.88 6.72
C HIS A 452 -11.75 -21.40 6.57
N LEU A 453 -11.18 -21.97 5.50
CA LEU A 453 -11.05 -23.42 5.30
C LEU A 453 -9.85 -24.02 6.06
N THR A 454 -9.05 -23.19 6.72
CA THR A 454 -7.81 -23.61 7.37
C THR A 454 -8.01 -24.03 8.84
N TYR A 455 -9.19 -23.80 9.40
CA TYR A 455 -9.51 -24.16 10.77
C TYR A 455 -10.27 -25.49 10.79
N GLU A 456 -9.69 -26.52 11.40
CA GLU A 456 -10.45 -27.73 11.77
C GLU A 456 -11.33 -27.39 12.97
N LEU A 457 -12.65 -27.34 12.76
CA LEU A 457 -13.62 -27.28 13.84
C LEU A 457 -13.64 -28.63 14.55
N ARG A 458 -12.93 -28.73 15.68
CA ARG A 458 -13.18 -29.80 16.64
C ARG A 458 -14.41 -29.43 17.44
N PHE A 459 -15.53 -30.07 17.14
CA PHE A 459 -16.67 -30.08 18.04
C PHE A 459 -16.24 -30.86 19.29
N CYS A 460 -16.17 -30.18 20.44
CA CYS A 460 -16.02 -30.84 21.74
C CYS A 460 -17.34 -31.47 22.17
#